data_AF-A0A949Y0F1-F1
#
_entry.id   AF-A0A949Y0F1-F1
#
_cell.length_a   1.000
_cell.length_b   1.000
_cell.length_c   1.000
_cell.angle_alpha   90.00
_cell.angle_beta   90.00
_cell.angle_gamma   90.00
#
_symmetry.space_group_name_H-M   'P 1'
#
loop_
_entity.id
_entity.type
_entity.pdbx_description
1 polymer ?
#
loop_
_entity_poly.entity_id
_entity_poly.type
_entity_poly.pdbx_seq_one_letter_code
_entity_poly.pdbx_strand_id
1 'polypeptide(L)'
;MKKEDRLERRAELAPLDVIRVETALSRYPIHRLAKQGRIAIELGDATKEGEMTLWWEVSHNSRYGQPGPLAYKLDTLVVNRRIEAAGRPIPRYIRLGSLNEICRELDLGGNTTLVKRALLQNASAFITAKIRYKSADGAARRIEVGDTRYAVVFTGETLPDGRTADAVYIILHDFYREILDHALTRPLDYDYLKDLPPAAQRLYEVVSYALFAALKNHRPRA
;
A
#
# COMPACT_ATOMS: atom_id res chain seq x y z
N MET A 1 -22.87 -32.02 32.15
CA MET A 1 -22.24 -31.23 31.07
C MET A 1 -22.14 -29.79 31.57
N LYS A 2 -21.00 -29.44 32.18
CA LYS A 2 -20.83 -28.18 32.92
C LYS A 2 -20.28 -27.08 32.02
N LYS A 3 -20.71 -25.85 32.31
CA LYS A 3 -20.40 -24.58 31.66
C LYS A 3 -18.89 -24.22 31.62
N GLU A 4 -18.06 -24.99 32.30
CA GLU A 4 -16.61 -24.79 32.45
C GLU A 4 -15.79 -25.33 31.27
N ASP A 5 -16.33 -26.26 30.47
CA ASP A 5 -15.62 -26.90 29.36
C ASP A 5 -15.52 -26.04 28.07
N ARG A 6 -16.05 -24.81 28.10
CA ARG A 6 -16.16 -23.93 26.92
C ARG A 6 -15.08 -22.83 26.87
N LEU A 7 -14.28 -22.67 27.92
CA LEU A 7 -13.32 -21.57 28.08
C LEU A 7 -11.85 -21.96 27.81
N GLU A 8 -11.53 -23.25 27.66
CA GLU A 8 -10.14 -23.72 27.51
C GLU A 8 -9.79 -24.31 26.14
N ARG A 9 -10.57 -24.01 25.10
CA ARG A 9 -10.02 -24.01 23.73
C ARG A 9 -9.45 -22.63 23.45
N ARG A 10 -8.30 -22.31 24.06
CA ARG A 10 -7.32 -21.48 23.35
C ARG A 10 -6.93 -22.29 22.14
N ALA A 11 -7.67 -22.11 21.04
CA ALA A 11 -7.16 -22.49 19.73
C ALA A 11 -5.76 -21.88 19.66
N GLU A 12 -4.74 -22.71 19.50
CA GLU A 12 -3.43 -22.24 19.09
C GLU A 12 -3.68 -21.48 17.78
N LEU A 13 -3.81 -20.16 17.89
CA LEU A 13 -3.96 -19.30 16.74
C LEU A 13 -2.69 -19.53 15.93
N ALA A 14 -2.85 -20.03 14.70
CA ALA A 14 -1.74 -20.13 13.77
C ALA A 14 -0.99 -18.79 13.76
N PRO A 15 0.35 -18.80 13.69
CA PRO A 15 1.12 -17.57 13.65
C PRO A 15 0.62 -16.72 12.46
N LEU A 16 0.16 -15.51 12.76
CA LEU A 16 -0.36 -14.56 11.77
C LEU A 16 0.79 -14.12 10.85
N ASP A 17 0.60 -14.21 9.53
CA ASP A 17 1.48 -13.55 8.55
C ASP A 17 1.17 -12.06 8.56
N VAL A 18 2.03 -11.26 9.22
CA VAL A 18 1.78 -9.83 9.45
C VAL A 18 2.54 -8.99 8.44
N ILE A 19 1.82 -8.15 7.70
CA ILE A 19 2.40 -7.02 6.94
C ILE A 19 2.17 -5.70 7.69
N ARG A 20 3.20 -4.86 7.79
CA ARG A 20 3.07 -3.52 8.38
C ARG A 20 2.96 -2.48 7.28
N VAL A 21 1.83 -1.77 7.28
CA VAL A 21 1.56 -0.72 6.29
C VAL A 21 1.58 0.64 6.96
N GLU A 22 2.31 1.58 6.38
CA GLU A 22 2.38 2.98 6.83
C GLU A 22 1.00 3.63 6.87
N THR A 23 0.73 4.53 7.81
CA THR A 23 -0.60 5.12 8.03
C THR A 23 -0.74 6.55 7.48
N ALA A 24 0.31 7.10 6.86
CA ALA A 24 0.33 8.46 6.36
C ALA A 24 -0.33 8.56 4.97
N LEU A 25 0.11 7.77 3.98
CA LEU A 25 -0.44 7.76 2.62
C LEU A 25 -1.57 6.76 2.43
N SER A 26 -1.50 5.58 3.07
CA SER A 26 -2.43 4.48 2.78
C SER A 26 -3.89 4.79 3.14
N ARG A 27 -4.17 5.86 3.89
CA ARG A 27 -5.53 6.38 4.12
C ARG A 27 -6.11 7.12 2.90
N TYR A 28 -5.27 7.60 1.99
CA TYR A 28 -5.69 8.28 0.77
C TYR A 28 -5.81 7.30 -0.40
N PRO A 29 -6.82 7.47 -1.27
CA PRO A 29 -7.01 6.61 -2.43
C PRO A 29 -5.97 6.90 -3.52
N ILE A 30 -5.46 5.84 -4.16
CA ILE A 30 -4.61 5.91 -5.37
C ILE A 30 -5.28 5.18 -6.53
N HIS A 31 -6.00 4.11 -6.22
CA HIS A 31 -6.60 3.22 -7.20
C HIS A 31 -8.10 3.42 -7.33
N ARG A 32 -8.59 3.24 -8.55
CA ARG A 32 -10.00 3.06 -8.86
C ARG A 32 -10.39 1.60 -8.59
N LEU A 33 -11.19 1.37 -7.55
CA LEU A 33 -11.68 0.03 -7.20
C LEU A 33 -12.88 -0.43 -8.05
N ALA A 34 -13.58 0.50 -8.72
CA ALA A 34 -14.60 0.16 -9.70
C ALA A 34 -13.97 -0.55 -10.92
N LYS A 35 -14.68 -1.54 -11.49
CA LYS A 35 -14.20 -2.27 -12.67
C LYS A 35 -14.22 -1.40 -13.94
N GLN A 36 -15.17 -0.47 -14.04
CA GLN A 36 -15.41 0.37 -15.20
C GLN A 36 -15.47 1.86 -14.83
N GLY A 37 -15.38 2.74 -15.84
CA GLY A 37 -15.44 4.19 -15.69
C GLY A 37 -14.10 4.86 -15.38
N ARG A 38 -14.07 6.20 -15.37
CA ARG A 38 -12.95 6.98 -14.85
C ARG A 38 -13.44 7.70 -13.60
N ILE A 39 -12.61 7.76 -12.57
CA ILE A 39 -12.94 8.46 -11.32
C ILE A 39 -11.87 9.50 -11.09
N ALA A 40 -12.25 10.77 -10.95
CA ALA A 40 -11.34 11.78 -10.45
C ALA A 40 -11.02 11.46 -8.98
N ILE A 41 -9.74 11.33 -8.65
CA ILE A 41 -9.29 11.12 -7.28
C ILE A 41 -8.75 12.46 -6.80
N GLU A 42 -9.60 13.22 -6.12
CA GLU A 42 -9.31 14.53 -5.58
C GLU A 42 -9.97 14.67 -4.21
N LEU A 43 -9.20 15.09 -3.22
CA LEU A 43 -9.67 15.39 -1.86
C LEU A 43 -9.07 16.72 -1.43
N GLY A 44 -9.93 17.66 -1.04
CA GLY A 44 -9.54 18.95 -0.51
C GLY A 44 -10.24 19.20 0.82
N ASP A 45 -9.53 19.75 1.78
CA ASP A 45 -10.10 20.37 2.98
C ASP A 45 -9.43 21.72 3.23
N ALA A 46 -10.23 22.68 3.67
CA ALA A 46 -9.80 24.04 3.93
C ALA A 46 -10.35 24.50 5.29
N THR A 47 -9.58 25.33 5.99
CA THR A 47 -10.08 26.00 7.19
C THR A 47 -11.22 26.96 6.83
N LYS A 48 -11.98 27.41 7.85
CA LYS A 48 -12.98 28.47 7.67
C LYS A 48 -12.40 29.77 7.11
N GLU A 49 -11.09 29.96 7.27
CA GLU A 49 -10.31 31.11 6.79
C GLU A 49 -9.75 30.91 5.38
N GLY A 50 -10.02 29.76 4.75
CA GLY A 50 -9.61 29.44 3.37
C GLY A 50 -8.21 28.82 3.24
N GLU A 51 -7.51 28.54 4.34
CA GLU A 51 -6.22 27.85 4.30
C GLU A 51 -6.42 26.36 3.99
N MET A 52 -5.86 25.88 2.87
CA MET A 52 -5.86 24.46 2.52
C MET A 52 -5.08 23.63 3.56
N THR A 53 -5.79 22.78 4.31
CA THR A 53 -5.23 21.88 5.34
C THR A 53 -4.90 20.50 4.78
N LEU A 54 -5.64 20.07 3.76
CA LEU A 54 -5.47 18.82 3.03
C LEU A 54 -5.62 19.07 1.54
N TRP A 55 -4.65 18.60 0.75
CA TRP A 55 -4.81 18.39 -0.68
C TRP A 55 -4.31 17.01 -1.05
N TRP A 56 -5.07 16.29 -1.84
CA TRP A 56 -4.69 15.00 -2.40
C TRP A 56 -5.30 14.83 -3.78
N GLU A 57 -4.47 14.74 -4.80
CA GLU A 57 -4.89 14.51 -6.17
C GLU A 57 -4.05 13.38 -6.78
N VAL A 58 -4.69 12.50 -7.54
CA VAL A 58 -3.99 11.47 -8.29
C VAL A 58 -4.34 11.58 -9.77
N SER A 59 -3.34 11.93 -10.57
CA SER A 59 -3.41 11.88 -12.03
C SER A 59 -2.74 10.62 -12.56
N HIS A 60 -3.07 10.24 -13.79
CA HIS A 60 -2.59 9.01 -14.39
C HIS A 60 -2.07 9.24 -15.81
N ASN A 61 -1.10 8.41 -16.22
CA ASN A 61 -0.65 8.42 -17.60
C ASN A 61 -1.75 7.88 -18.54
N SER A 62 -2.07 8.62 -19.61
CA SER A 62 -3.13 8.26 -20.55
C SER A 62 -2.84 6.98 -21.34
N ARG A 63 -1.57 6.64 -21.58
CA ARG A 63 -1.12 5.42 -22.27
C ARG A 63 -1.43 4.15 -21.48
N TYR A 64 -1.22 4.20 -20.15
CA TYR A 64 -1.41 3.03 -19.28
C TYR A 64 -2.80 3.02 -18.62
N GLY A 65 -3.40 4.20 -18.45
CA GLY A 65 -4.71 4.42 -17.84
C GLY A 65 -4.64 4.51 -16.31
N GLN A 66 -5.78 4.80 -15.69
CA GLN A 66 -5.90 4.89 -14.24
C GLN A 66 -5.56 3.55 -13.56
N PRO A 67 -4.83 3.56 -12.42
CA PRO A 67 -4.63 2.36 -11.61
C PRO A 67 -5.96 1.73 -11.20
N GLY A 68 -6.23 0.53 -11.71
CA GLY A 68 -7.48 -0.20 -11.50
C GLY A 68 -7.40 -1.27 -10.41
N PRO A 69 -8.39 -2.18 -10.33
CA PRO A 69 -8.44 -3.23 -9.31
C PRO A 69 -7.22 -4.17 -9.30
N LEU A 70 -6.67 -4.48 -10.48
CA LEU A 70 -5.47 -5.31 -10.56
C LEU A 70 -4.22 -4.57 -10.04
N ALA A 71 -4.10 -3.28 -10.36
CA ALA A 71 -3.00 -2.45 -9.90
C ALA A 71 -3.07 -2.26 -8.37
N TYR A 72 -4.28 -2.14 -7.83
CA TYR A 72 -4.53 -2.20 -6.38
C TYR A 72 -4.09 -3.54 -5.77
N LYS A 73 -4.58 -4.68 -6.30
CA LYS A 73 -4.22 -6.01 -5.78
C LYS A 73 -2.70 -6.24 -5.82
N LEU A 74 -2.03 -5.80 -6.89
CA LEU A 74 -0.58 -5.87 -7.03
C LEU A 74 0.14 -5.06 -5.94
N ASP A 75 -0.30 -3.85 -5.68
CA ASP A 75 0.32 -3.02 -4.62
C ASP A 75 0.13 -3.63 -3.24
N THR A 76 -1.12 -4.00 -2.95
CA THR A 76 -1.53 -4.45 -1.63
C THR A 76 -0.89 -5.78 -1.26
N LEU A 77 -0.83 -6.73 -2.19
CA LEU A 77 -0.36 -8.09 -1.90
C LEU A 77 1.12 -8.31 -2.25
N VAL A 78 1.63 -7.67 -3.30
CA VAL A 78 3.01 -7.92 -3.76
C VAL A 78 3.94 -6.80 -3.31
N VAL A 79 3.66 -5.55 -3.67
CA VAL A 79 4.56 -4.44 -3.37
C VAL A 79 4.70 -4.22 -1.86
N ASN A 80 3.59 -4.09 -1.14
CA ASN A 80 3.62 -3.87 0.31
C ASN A 80 4.31 -5.03 1.05
N ARG A 81 4.08 -6.27 0.62
CA ARG A 81 4.74 -7.45 1.20
C ARG A 81 6.25 -7.43 0.96
N ARG A 82 6.70 -7.05 -0.25
CA ARG A 82 8.13 -6.95 -0.58
C ARG A 82 8.79 -5.77 0.13
N ILE A 83 8.09 -4.66 0.34
CA ILE A 83 8.56 -3.54 1.16
C ILE A 83 8.74 -3.98 2.63
N GLU A 84 7.76 -4.67 3.21
CA GLU A 84 7.89 -5.17 4.59
C GLU A 84 9.03 -6.17 4.74
N ALA A 85 9.14 -7.12 3.79
CA ALA A 85 10.20 -8.13 3.80
C ALA A 85 11.62 -7.54 3.62
N ALA A 86 11.74 -6.34 3.05
CA ALA A 86 13.02 -5.68 2.83
C ALA A 86 13.65 -5.14 4.13
N GLY A 87 12.87 -5.03 5.21
CA GLY A 87 13.34 -4.54 6.51
C GLY A 87 13.60 -3.04 6.56
N ARG A 88 13.95 -2.55 7.76
CA ARG A 88 14.26 -1.13 8.02
C ARG A 88 15.78 -0.97 8.26
N PRO A 89 16.41 0.14 7.80
CA PRO A 89 15.84 1.18 6.96
C PRO A 89 15.45 0.64 5.57
N ILE A 90 14.36 1.14 4.99
CA ILE A 90 13.87 0.62 3.72
C ILE A 90 14.91 0.84 2.63
N PRO A 91 15.29 -0.18 1.86
CA PRO A 91 16.20 0.02 0.73
C PRO A 91 15.49 0.72 -0.42
N ARG A 92 16.24 1.53 -1.18
CA ARG A 92 15.70 2.25 -2.35
C ARG A 92 15.19 1.30 -3.45
N TYR A 93 15.88 0.18 -3.64
CA TYR A 93 15.55 -0.83 -4.64
C TYR A 93 14.83 -2.00 -3.96
N ILE A 94 13.60 -2.27 -4.37
CA ILE A 94 12.81 -3.41 -3.87
C ILE A 94 12.64 -4.41 -5.00
N ARG A 95 13.20 -5.61 -4.83
CA ARG A 95 13.04 -6.72 -5.76
C ARG A 95 11.64 -7.32 -5.60
N LEU A 96 10.84 -7.31 -6.67
CA LEU A 96 9.50 -7.91 -6.67
C LEU A 96 9.51 -9.39 -7.07
N GLY A 97 10.50 -9.81 -7.85
CA GLY A 97 10.58 -11.12 -8.49
C GLY A 97 10.34 -11.03 -10.00
N SER A 98 10.20 -12.17 -10.66
CA SER A 98 9.84 -12.24 -12.08
C SER A 98 8.36 -11.95 -12.31
N LEU A 99 7.98 -11.53 -13.52
CA LEU A 99 6.57 -11.36 -13.88
C LEU A 99 5.77 -12.65 -13.71
N ASN A 100 6.37 -13.82 -13.95
CA ASN A 100 5.72 -15.12 -13.79
C ASN A 100 5.44 -15.47 -12.33
N GLU A 101 6.33 -15.09 -11.40
CA GLU A 101 6.09 -15.25 -9.96
C GLU A 101 4.98 -14.32 -9.51
N ILE A 102 4.99 -13.06 -9.95
CA ILE A 102 3.92 -12.10 -9.64
C ILE A 102 2.58 -12.57 -10.20
N CYS A 103 2.53 -13.11 -11.42
CA CYS A 103 1.31 -13.70 -11.97
C CYS A 103 0.76 -14.85 -11.12
N ARG A 104 1.64 -15.70 -10.60
CA ARG A 104 1.26 -16.82 -9.72
C ARG A 104 0.74 -16.32 -8.39
N GLU A 105 1.41 -15.34 -7.78
CA GLU A 105 1.00 -14.75 -6.50
C GLU A 105 -0.36 -14.03 -6.58
N LEU A 106 -0.70 -13.49 -7.75
CA LEU A 106 -1.97 -12.78 -8.00
C LEU A 106 -3.08 -13.66 -8.61
N ASP A 107 -2.82 -14.95 -8.84
CA ASP A 107 -3.74 -15.93 -9.45
C ASP A 107 -4.18 -15.55 -10.89
N LEU A 108 -3.23 -15.08 -11.72
CA LEU A 108 -3.49 -14.56 -13.07
C LEU A 108 -3.20 -15.55 -14.21
N GLY A 109 -2.98 -16.83 -13.90
CA GLY A 109 -2.76 -17.87 -14.92
C GLY A 109 -1.58 -17.62 -15.87
N GLY A 110 -0.57 -16.85 -15.44
CA GLY A 110 0.63 -16.55 -16.24
C GLY A 110 0.53 -15.34 -17.19
N ASN A 111 -0.51 -14.51 -17.09
CA ASN A 111 -0.64 -13.33 -17.95
C ASN A 111 0.29 -12.18 -17.51
N THR A 112 1.55 -12.26 -17.94
CA THR A 112 2.60 -11.29 -17.58
C THR A 112 2.35 -9.89 -18.16
N THR A 113 1.62 -9.80 -19.28
CA THR A 113 1.21 -8.52 -19.89
C THR A 113 0.30 -7.72 -18.96
N LEU A 114 -0.65 -8.38 -18.29
CA LEU A 114 -1.52 -7.72 -17.32
C LEU A 114 -0.74 -7.19 -16.11
N VAL A 115 0.22 -7.98 -15.60
CA VAL A 115 1.10 -7.56 -14.51
C VAL A 115 1.97 -6.38 -14.92
N LYS A 116 2.61 -6.45 -16.10
CA LYS A 116 3.44 -5.37 -16.64
C LYS A 116 2.64 -4.07 -16.78
N ARG A 117 1.39 -4.16 -17.27
CA ARG A 117 0.49 -3.02 -17.36
C ARG A 117 0.13 -2.47 -15.98
N ALA A 118 -0.22 -3.31 -15.02
CA ALA A 118 -0.58 -2.90 -13.66
C ALA A 118 0.59 -2.20 -12.93
N LEU A 119 1.82 -2.71 -13.09
CA LEU A 119 3.04 -2.07 -12.60
C LEU A 119 3.22 -0.67 -13.19
N LEU A 120 3.06 -0.53 -14.51
CA LEU A 120 3.17 0.77 -15.18
C LEU A 120 2.05 1.73 -14.78
N GLN A 121 0.84 1.25 -14.52
CA GLN A 121 -0.23 2.07 -13.96
C GLN A 121 0.17 2.65 -12.60
N ASN A 122 0.65 1.81 -11.68
CA ASN A 122 1.06 2.27 -10.35
C ASN A 122 2.28 3.20 -10.40
N ALA A 123 3.31 2.84 -11.18
CA ALA A 123 4.53 3.64 -11.30
C ALA A 123 4.31 5.00 -11.98
N SER A 124 3.20 5.16 -12.71
CA SER A 124 2.83 6.41 -13.38
C SER A 124 1.63 7.12 -12.74
N ALA A 125 1.21 6.68 -11.54
CA ALA A 125 0.22 7.38 -10.75
C ALA A 125 0.90 8.56 -10.05
N PHE A 126 0.71 9.75 -10.61
CA PHE A 126 1.32 10.98 -10.11
C PHE A 126 0.44 11.58 -9.02
N ILE A 127 1.04 11.82 -7.86
CA ILE A 127 0.38 12.28 -6.65
C ILE A 127 0.76 13.74 -6.42
N THR A 128 -0.23 14.61 -6.37
CA THR A 128 -0.08 15.97 -5.84
C THR A 128 -0.67 15.99 -4.43
N ALA A 129 0.16 16.18 -3.42
CA ALA A 129 -0.26 16.05 -2.03
C ALA A 129 0.22 17.22 -1.17
N LYS A 130 -0.68 17.74 -0.33
CA LYS A 130 -0.39 18.60 0.82
C LYS A 130 -1.04 17.97 2.04
N ILE A 131 -0.26 17.27 2.86
CA ILE A 131 -0.78 16.47 3.98
C ILE A 131 0.00 16.73 5.28
N ARG A 132 -0.64 16.45 6.41
CA ARG A 132 0.00 16.36 7.72
C ARG A 132 -0.12 14.94 8.27
N TYR A 133 0.94 14.40 8.85
CA TYR A 133 0.92 13.09 9.49
C TYR A 133 1.81 13.07 10.73
N LYS A 134 1.60 12.06 11.58
CA LYS A 134 2.41 11.84 12.78
C LYS A 134 3.45 10.76 12.49
N SER A 135 4.72 11.05 12.74
CA SER A 135 5.79 10.05 12.66
C SER A 135 5.84 9.18 13.92
N ALA A 136 6.58 8.08 13.84
CA ALA A 136 6.74 7.11 14.93
C ALA A 136 7.40 7.72 16.19
N ASP A 137 8.22 8.76 16.02
CA ASP A 137 8.80 9.58 17.10
C ASP A 137 7.79 10.54 17.76
N GLY A 138 6.57 10.60 17.25
CA GLY A 138 5.50 11.46 17.73
C GLY A 138 5.48 12.87 17.13
N ALA A 139 6.48 13.25 16.32
CA ALA A 139 6.53 14.55 15.67
C ALA A 139 5.43 14.69 14.61
N ALA A 140 4.92 15.92 14.47
CA ALA A 140 4.04 16.27 13.36
C ALA A 140 4.89 16.62 12.14
N ARG A 141 4.64 15.96 11.01
CA ARG A 141 5.29 16.21 9.74
C ARG A 141 4.28 16.76 8.73
N ARG A 142 4.74 17.69 7.89
CA ARG A 142 3.99 18.22 6.75
C ARG A 142 4.71 17.83 5.47
N ILE A 143 3.95 17.40 4.47
CA ILE A 143 4.46 17.11 3.13
C ILE A 143 3.68 17.98 2.15
N GLU A 144 4.42 18.54 1.19
CA GLU A 144 3.90 19.20 0.01
C GLU A 144 4.73 18.70 -1.18
N VAL A 145 4.14 17.88 -2.05
CA VAL A 145 4.88 17.15 -3.09
C VAL A 145 4.03 16.92 -4.33
N GLY A 146 4.69 16.88 -5.50
CA GLY A 146 4.16 16.36 -6.75
C GLY A 146 5.10 15.28 -7.28
N ASP A 147 4.76 14.00 -7.09
CA ASP A 147 5.67 12.89 -7.44
C ASP A 147 4.92 11.53 -7.56
N THR A 148 5.58 10.48 -8.06
CA THR A 148 5.08 9.09 -8.05
C THR A 148 5.75 8.30 -6.93
N ARG A 149 5.04 7.33 -6.32
CA ARG A 149 5.62 6.55 -5.21
C ARG A 149 6.92 5.83 -5.56
N TYR A 150 7.01 5.33 -6.79
CA TYR A 150 8.17 4.59 -7.26
C TYR A 150 8.21 4.51 -8.79
N ALA A 151 9.41 4.28 -9.33
CA ALA A 151 9.60 3.80 -10.68
C ALA A 151 9.60 2.26 -10.73
N VAL A 152 9.42 1.67 -11.91
CA VAL A 152 9.56 0.23 -12.14
C VAL A 152 10.65 -0.04 -13.19
N VAL A 153 11.52 -1.00 -12.91
CA VAL A 153 12.55 -1.50 -13.83
C VAL A 153 12.29 -2.99 -14.08
N PHE A 154 12.22 -3.38 -15.35
CA PHE A 154 11.94 -4.76 -15.74
C PHE A 154 13.23 -5.58 -15.86
N THR A 155 13.10 -6.91 -15.77
CA THR A 155 14.22 -7.84 -15.95
C THR A 155 14.99 -7.57 -17.24
N GLY A 156 16.32 -7.53 -17.15
CA GLY A 156 17.24 -7.27 -18.26
C GLY A 156 17.60 -5.78 -18.45
N GLU A 157 16.84 -4.86 -17.86
CA GLU A 157 17.11 -3.43 -17.94
C GLU A 157 18.20 -2.99 -16.94
N THR A 158 18.81 -1.84 -17.17
CA THR A 158 19.84 -1.27 -16.28
C THR A 158 19.20 -0.51 -15.11
N LEU A 159 19.55 -0.88 -13.89
CA LEU A 159 19.22 -0.13 -12.68
C LEU A 159 20.04 1.17 -12.63
N PRO A 160 19.55 2.23 -11.93
CA PRO A 160 20.27 3.48 -11.78
C PRO A 160 21.68 3.37 -11.16
N ASP A 161 21.97 2.28 -10.44
CA ASP A 161 23.30 2.00 -9.89
C ASP A 161 24.23 1.24 -10.86
N GLY A 162 23.81 1.05 -12.11
CA GLY A 162 24.58 0.41 -13.17
C GLY A 162 24.44 -1.12 -13.25
N ARG A 163 23.78 -1.77 -12.28
CA ARG A 163 23.54 -3.21 -12.32
C ARG A 163 22.46 -3.57 -13.35
N THR A 164 22.55 -4.74 -13.97
CA THR A 164 21.44 -5.31 -14.74
C THR A 164 20.40 -5.91 -13.79
N ALA A 165 19.12 -5.59 -14.00
CA ALA A 165 18.02 -6.13 -13.22
C ALA A 165 17.81 -7.62 -13.52
N ASP A 166 18.06 -8.49 -12.53
CA ASP A 166 17.80 -9.94 -12.61
C ASP A 166 16.31 -10.30 -12.45
N ALA A 167 15.48 -9.31 -12.11
CA ALA A 167 14.06 -9.43 -11.79
C ALA A 167 13.33 -8.10 -12.09
N VAL A 168 12.04 -8.04 -11.78
CA VAL A 168 11.34 -6.77 -11.70
C VAL A 168 11.72 -6.09 -10.39
N TYR A 169 12.12 -4.82 -10.48
CA TYR A 169 12.41 -3.96 -9.34
C TYR A 169 11.46 -2.78 -9.33
N ILE A 170 11.13 -2.29 -8.14
CA ILE A 170 10.68 -0.91 -7.97
C ILE A 170 11.80 -0.08 -7.34
N ILE A 171 11.85 1.19 -7.73
CA ILE A 171 12.76 2.18 -7.18
C ILE A 171 11.91 3.18 -6.42
N LEU A 172 11.94 3.11 -5.09
CA LEU A 172 11.18 4.02 -4.25
C LEU A 172 11.70 5.45 -4.43
N HIS A 173 10.80 6.39 -4.68
CA HIS A 173 11.15 7.81 -4.68
C HIS A 173 11.30 8.31 -3.24
N ASP A 174 12.14 9.34 -3.06
CA ASP A 174 12.62 9.72 -1.74
C ASP A 174 11.49 10.14 -0.80
N PHE A 175 10.47 10.87 -1.28
CA PHE A 175 9.34 11.27 -0.43
C PHE A 175 8.56 10.04 0.09
N TYR A 176 8.37 9.02 -0.75
CA TYR A 176 7.62 7.83 -0.36
C TYR A 176 8.44 6.97 0.58
N ARG A 177 9.74 6.83 0.31
CA ARG A 177 10.69 6.12 1.17
C ARG A 177 10.80 6.76 2.55
N GLU A 178 10.86 8.09 2.63
CA GLU A 178 10.88 8.83 3.90
C GLU A 178 9.62 8.54 4.72
N ILE A 179 8.44 8.57 4.08
CA ILE A 179 7.19 8.21 4.75
C ILE A 179 7.24 6.78 5.24
N LEU A 180 7.69 5.83 4.41
CA LEU A 180 7.79 4.43 4.80
C LEU A 180 8.65 4.29 6.05
N ASP A 181 9.81 4.95 6.13
CA ASP A 181 10.75 4.84 7.26
C ASP A 181 10.25 5.52 8.56
N HIS A 182 9.44 6.58 8.46
CA HIS A 182 9.10 7.40 9.63
C HIS A 182 7.64 7.39 10.05
N ALA A 183 6.71 7.03 9.18
CA ALA A 183 5.30 7.00 9.54
C ALA A 183 5.00 5.91 10.57
N LEU A 184 3.94 6.14 11.35
CA LEU A 184 3.34 5.04 12.11
C LEU A 184 2.90 3.94 11.16
N THR A 185 3.01 2.69 11.61
CA THR A 185 2.54 1.53 10.87
C THR A 185 1.39 0.85 11.60
N ARG A 186 0.53 0.16 10.86
CA ARG A 186 -0.44 -0.78 11.42
C ARG A 186 -0.17 -2.19 10.90
N PRO A 187 -0.35 -3.22 11.74
CA PRO A 187 -0.30 -4.59 11.28
C PRO A 187 -1.60 -4.94 10.54
N LEU A 188 -1.47 -5.69 9.45
CA LEU A 188 -2.55 -6.37 8.75
C LEU A 188 -2.21 -7.87 8.67
N ASP A 189 -3.22 -8.71 8.79
CA ASP A 189 -3.14 -10.13 8.48
C ASP A 189 -3.11 -10.29 6.94
N TYR A 190 -1.99 -10.78 6.43
CA TYR A 190 -1.75 -10.94 5.00
C TYR A 190 -2.65 -11.99 4.37
N ASP A 191 -2.82 -13.14 5.02
CA ASP A 191 -3.62 -14.24 4.50
C ASP A 191 -5.10 -13.83 4.46
N TYR A 192 -5.59 -13.20 5.53
CA TYR A 192 -6.94 -12.65 5.53
C TYR A 192 -7.12 -11.56 4.46
N LEU A 193 -6.14 -10.66 4.31
CA LEU A 193 -6.19 -9.62 3.28
C LEU A 193 -6.23 -10.25 1.87
N LYS A 194 -5.46 -11.30 1.61
CA LYS A 194 -5.44 -12.00 0.32
C LYS A 194 -6.79 -12.61 -0.07
N ASP A 195 -7.55 -13.11 0.91
CA ASP A 195 -8.85 -13.77 0.69
C ASP A 195 -10.00 -12.79 0.43
N LEU A 196 -9.82 -11.50 0.75
CA LEU A 196 -10.85 -10.49 0.58
C LEU A 196 -10.96 -9.98 -0.87
N PRO A 197 -12.18 -9.66 -1.36
CA PRO A 197 -12.35 -8.91 -2.60
C PRO A 197 -11.84 -7.45 -2.45
N PRO A 198 -11.47 -6.75 -3.54
CA PRO A 198 -10.78 -5.45 -3.47
C PRO A 198 -11.45 -4.38 -2.61
N ALA A 199 -12.78 -4.27 -2.62
CA ALA A 199 -13.49 -3.31 -1.78
C ALA A 199 -13.40 -3.66 -0.29
N ALA A 200 -13.48 -4.95 0.05
CA ALA A 200 -13.36 -5.42 1.42
C ALA A 200 -11.90 -5.35 1.91
N GLN A 201 -10.92 -5.62 1.05
CA GLN A 201 -9.50 -5.35 1.32
C GLN A 201 -9.32 -3.88 1.70
N ARG A 202 -9.84 -2.96 0.90
CA ARG A 202 -9.70 -1.53 1.15
C ARG A 202 -10.37 -1.10 2.44
N LEU A 203 -11.57 -1.62 2.72
CA LEU A 203 -12.26 -1.35 3.97
C LEU A 203 -11.41 -1.82 5.15
N TYR A 204 -10.91 -3.06 5.13
CA TYR A 204 -10.04 -3.62 6.17
C TYR A 204 -8.78 -2.77 6.37
N GLU A 205 -8.12 -2.35 5.29
CA GLU A 205 -6.97 -1.45 5.37
C GLU A 205 -7.29 -0.12 6.04
N VAL A 206 -8.45 0.49 5.78
CA VAL A 206 -8.82 1.79 6.34
C VAL A 206 -9.23 1.67 7.81
N VAL A 207 -10.07 0.68 8.16
CA VAL A 207 -10.60 0.55 9.52
C VAL A 207 -9.60 -0.09 10.49
N SER A 208 -8.65 -0.89 9.99
CA SER A 208 -7.65 -1.59 10.81
C SER A 208 -6.84 -0.65 11.69
N TYR A 209 -6.56 0.58 11.25
CA TYR A 209 -5.84 1.55 12.08
C TYR A 209 -6.60 1.87 13.37
N ALA A 210 -7.87 2.23 13.24
CA ALA A 210 -8.73 2.57 14.37
C ALA A 210 -9.00 1.34 15.25
N LEU A 211 -9.32 0.20 14.64
CA LEU A 211 -9.57 -1.06 15.36
C LEU A 211 -8.33 -1.53 16.13
N PHE A 212 -7.16 -1.53 15.50
CA PHE A 212 -5.92 -1.92 16.16
C PHE A 212 -5.58 -0.98 17.33
N ALA A 213 -5.73 0.33 17.13
CA ALA A 213 -5.53 1.29 18.21
C ALA A 213 -6.53 1.08 19.36
N ALA A 214 -7.80 0.75 19.06
CA ALA A 214 -8.81 0.47 20.07
C ALA A 214 -8.48 -0.79 20.87
N LEU A 215 -8.14 -1.89 20.19
CA LEU A 215 -7.78 -3.16 20.80
C LEU A 215 -6.51 -3.05 21.64
N LYS A 216 -5.44 -2.45 21.10
CA LYS A 216 -4.16 -2.26 21.79
C LYS A 216 -4.30 -1.42 23.06
N ASN A 217 -5.23 -0.46 23.08
CA ASN A 217 -5.45 0.45 24.21
C ASN A 217 -6.68 0.10 25.05
N HIS A 218 -7.29 -1.08 24.85
CA HIS A 218 -8.49 -1.53 25.57
C HIS A 218 -9.64 -0.51 25.56
N ARG A 219 -9.92 0.12 24.41
CA ARG A 219 -11.00 1.10 24.24
C ARG A 219 -12.24 0.42 23.66
N PRO A 220 -13.29 0.13 24.46
CA PRO A 220 -14.42 -0.69 24.01
C PRO A 220 -15.43 0.03 23.10
N ARG A 221 -15.29 1.34 22.87
CA ARG A 221 -16.26 2.18 22.13
C ARG A 221 -15.59 3.18 21.16
N ALA A 222 -14.50 2.75 20.51
CA ALA A 222 -13.74 3.59 19.56
C ALA A 222 -14.46 3.77 18.22
#